data_AF-A0A3B0UWU8-F1
#
_entry.id   AF-A0A3B0UWU8-F1
#
_cell.length_a   1.000
_cell.length_b   1.000
_cell.length_c   1.000
_cell.angle_alpha   90.00
_cell.angle_beta   90.00
_cell.angle_gamma   90.00
#
_symmetry.space_group_name_H-M   'P 1'
#
loop_
_entity.id
_entity.type
_entity.pdbx_description
1 polymer ?
#
loop_
_entity_poly.entity_id
_entity_poly.type
_entity_poly.pdbx_seq_one_letter_code
_entity_poly.pdbx_strand_id
1 'polypeptide(L)' 'MAKQRKQAEKFDDLMADMDTSTAIPYTMTTCFKVNDLLNHPVFGLGKVIKCLSPNKIHVMFREGEKFLIGVLPQDIE' A
#
# COMPACT_ATOMS: atom_id res chain seq x y z
N MET A 1 -17.30 -14.54 8.19
CA MET A 1 -16.84 -13.23 8.68
C MET A 1 -15.55 -13.24 9.52
N ALA A 2 -14.69 -14.28 9.45
CA ALA A 2 -13.44 -14.33 10.25
C ALA A 2 -12.18 -13.82 9.51
N LYS A 3 -12.20 -13.81 8.17
CA LYS A 3 -11.02 -13.53 7.35
C LYS A 3 -10.62 -12.06 7.32
N GLN A 4 -11.56 -11.15 7.59
CA GLN A 4 -11.34 -9.70 7.53
C GLN A 4 -10.70 -9.16 8.81
N ARG A 5 -11.05 -9.70 9.99
CA ARG A 5 -10.43 -9.31 11.27
C ARG A 5 -8.93 -9.61 11.29
N LYS A 6 -8.53 -10.82 10.88
CA LYS A 6 -7.11 -11.20 10.79
C LYS A 6 -6.28 -10.31 9.86
N GLN A 7 -6.88 -9.78 8.80
CA GLN A 7 -6.18 -8.86 7.89
C GLN A 7 -6.05 -7.47 8.49
N ALA A 8 -7.11 -6.97 9.13
CA ALA A 8 -7.09 -5.71 9.84
C ALA A 8 -6.08 -5.72 11.00
N GLU A 9 -6.00 -6.79 11.78
CA GLU A 9 -5.03 -6.95 12.87
C GLU A 9 -3.58 -6.95 12.34
N LYS A 10 -3.30 -7.70 11.27
CA LYS A 10 -1.98 -7.68 10.62
C LYS A 10 -1.64 -6.31 10.05
N PHE A 11 -2.62 -5.61 9.49
CA PHE A 11 -2.42 -4.26 8.99
C PHE A 11 -2.10 -3.31 10.14
N ASP A 12 -2.84 -3.37 11.24
CA ASP A 12 -2.61 -2.54 12.43
C ASP A 12 -1.20 -2.76 13.00
N ASP A 13 -0.77 -4.02 13.14
CA ASP A 13 0.59 -4.39 13.58
C ASP A 13 1.68 -3.86 12.63
N LEU A 14 1.46 -3.97 11.32
CA LEU A 14 2.37 -3.43 10.30
C LEU A 14 2.41 -1.90 10.24
N MET A 15 1.36 -1.23 10.71
CA MET A 15 1.21 0.23 10.73
C MET A 15 1.56 0.84 12.08
N ALA A 16 1.59 0.06 13.16
CA ALA A 16 1.93 0.53 14.50
C ALA A 16 3.35 1.12 14.56
N ASP A 17 4.27 0.60 13.74
CA ASP A 17 5.65 1.09 13.62
C ASP A 17 5.83 2.14 12.50
N MET A 18 4.77 2.44 11.73
CA MET A 18 4.87 3.32 10.56
C MET A 18 4.14 4.65 10.74
N ASP A 19 4.82 5.73 10.35
CA ASP A 19 4.24 7.06 10.34
C ASP A 19 3.19 7.20 9.25
N THR A 20 1.92 7.08 9.62
CA THR A 20 0.78 7.36 8.73
C THR A 20 0.81 8.76 8.10
N SER A 21 1.57 9.70 8.68
CA SER A 21 1.81 11.04 8.11
C SER A 21 2.74 11.04 6.90
N THR A 22 3.51 9.98 6.67
CA THR A 22 4.35 9.79 5.47
C THR A 22 3.56 9.19 4.30
N ALA A 23 2.27 8.93 4.49
CA ALA A 23 1.44 8.32 3.47
C ALA A 23 1.31 9.22 2.24
N ILE A 24 1.77 8.67 1.12
CA ILE A 24 1.79 9.33 -0.18
C ILE A 24 0.37 9.29 -0.76
N PRO A 25 -0.21 10.42 -1.17
CA PRO A 25 -1.52 10.41 -1.82
C PRO A 25 -1.47 9.55 -3.08
N TYR A 26 -2.44 8.65 -3.25
CA TYR A 26 -2.47 7.78 -4.40
C TYR A 26 -2.68 8.59 -5.68
N THR A 27 -1.69 8.57 -6.58
CA THR A 27 -1.83 9.11 -7.92
C THR A 27 -1.28 8.12 -8.95
N MET A 28 -1.85 8.17 -10.15
CA MET A 28 -1.38 7.40 -11.31
C MET A 28 0.02 7.82 -11.80
N THR A 29 0.58 8.90 -11.27
CA THR A 29 1.88 9.47 -11.68
C THR A 29 2.96 9.33 -10.62
N THR A 30 2.59 8.91 -9.41
CA THR A 30 3.52 8.85 -8.28
C THR A 30 4.21 7.50 -8.23
N CYS A 31 5.51 7.58 -7.93
CA CYS A 31 6.39 6.46 -7.73
C CYS A 31 6.20 5.87 -6.33
N PHE A 32 5.74 4.61 -6.24
CA PHE A 32 5.62 3.88 -4.97
C PHE A 32 6.74 2.84 -4.84
N LYS A 33 7.26 2.64 -3.63
CA LYS A 33 8.23 1.56 -3.35
C LYS A 33 7.66 0.58 -2.32
N VAL A 34 8.30 -0.58 -2.20
CA VAL A 34 7.97 -1.54 -1.15
C VAL A 34 8.20 -0.89 0.22
N ASN A 35 7.27 -1.08 1.15
CA ASN A 35 7.14 -0.42 2.46
C ASN A 35 6.65 1.04 2.44
N ASP A 36 6.40 1.64 1.29
CA ASP A 36 5.74 2.95 1.27
C ASP A 36 4.30 2.85 1.77
N LEU A 37 3.88 3.93 2.43
CA LEU A 37 2.49 4.15 2.75
C LEU A 37 1.84 4.94 1.63
N LEU A 38 0.64 4.54 1.26
CA LEU A 38 -0.19 5.25 0.31
C LEU A 38 -1.55 5.53 0.90
N ASN A 39 -2.13 6.67 0.54
CA ASN A 39 -3.46 7.07 0.94
C ASN A 39 -4.37 7.12 -0.29
N HIS A 40 -5.28 6.16 -0.40
CA HIS A 40 -6.25 6.09 -1.48
C HIS A 40 -7.57 6.73 -1.06
N PRO A 41 -8.20 7.62 -1.86
CA PRO A 41 -9.42 8.32 -1.46
C PRO A 41 -10.62 7.39 -1.18
N VAL A 42 -10.66 6.21 -1.81
CA VAL A 42 -11.73 5.21 -1.62
C VAL A 42 -11.42 4.16 -0.54
N PHE A 43 -10.18 3.67 -0.48
CA PHE A 43 -9.80 2.56 0.41
C PHE A 43 -9.15 3.05 1.72
N GLY A 44 -8.71 4.30 1.75
CA GLY A 44 -7.93 4.90 2.82
C GLY A 44 -6.46 4.50 2.76
N LEU A 45 -5.89 4.35 3.95
CA LEU A 45 -4.48 4.09 4.17
C LEU A 45 -4.12 2.64 3.79
N GLY A 46 -3.07 2.49 2.99
CA GLY A 46 -2.54 1.22 2.55
C GLY A 46 -1.02 1.19 2.61
N LYS A 47 -0.43 0.02 2.82
CA LYS A 47 1.01 -0.21 2.85
C LYS A 47 1.43 -1.06 1.68
N VAL A 48 2.39 -0.62 0.89
CA VAL A 48 2.94 -1.40 -0.23
C VAL A 48 3.74 -2.56 0.33
N ILE A 49 3.26 -3.79 0.12
CA ILE A 49 3.93 -5.02 0.58
C ILE A 49 4.90 -5.54 -0.48
N LYS A 50 4.55 -5.35 -1.76
CA LYS A 50 5.37 -5.86 -2.87
C LYS A 50 5.07 -5.14 -4.16
N CYS A 51 6.08 -4.92 -5.00
CA CYS A 51 5.90 -4.50 -6.38
C CYS A 51 5.92 -5.74 -7.28
N LEU A 52 4.87 -5.96 -8.07
CA LEU A 52 4.74 -7.15 -8.94
C LEU A 52 5.15 -6.88 -10.39
N SER A 53 4.93 -5.66 -10.86
CA SER A 53 5.21 -5.25 -12.25
C SER A 53 5.50 -3.74 -12.26
N PRO A 54 6.11 -3.18 -13.32
CA PRO A 54 6.38 -1.73 -13.43
C PRO A 54 5.16 -0.86 -13.14
N ASN A 55 3.96 -1.35 -13.47
CA ASN A 55 2.72 -0.62 -13.24
C ASN A 55 1.81 -1.28 -12.20
N LYS A 56 2.27 -2.29 -11.46
CA LYS A 56 1.42 -3.07 -10.55
C LYS A 56 2.08 -3.27 -9.19
N ILE A 57 1.43 -2.74 -8.16
CA ILE A 57 1.85 -2.83 -6.78
C ILE A 57 0.82 -3.60 -5.95
N HIS A 58 1.30 -4.32 -4.96
CA HIS A 58 0.52 -5.06 -3.99
C HIS A 58 0.53 -4.27 -2.69
N VAL A 59 -0.66 -3.90 -2.24
CA VAL A 59 -0.89 -2.98 -1.14
C VAL A 59 -1.81 -3.65 -0.12
N MET A 60 -1.37 -3.73 1.13
CA MET A 60 -2.21 -4.17 2.23
C MET A 60 -3.01 -2.98 2.72
N PHE A 61 -4.32 -3.09 2.70
CA PHE A 61 -5.23 -2.16 3.37
C PHE A 61 -5.81 -2.82 4.61
N ARG A 62 -6.40 -2.00 5.48
CA ARG A 62 -7.17 -2.48 6.65
C ARG A 62 -8.29 -3.44 6.26
N GLU A 63 -8.94 -3.19 5.13
CA GLU A 63 -10.02 -4.03 4.62
C GLU A 63 -9.52 -5.34 3.97
N GLY A 64 -8.26 -5.34 3.55
CA GLY A 64 -7.56 -6.48 3.01
C GLY A 64 -6.50 -6.13 1.96
N GLU A 65 -5.88 -7.15 1.40
CA GLU A 65 -4.87 -6.99 0.36
C GLU A 65 -5.50 -6.61 -0.99
N LYS A 66 -4.91 -5.62 -1.68
CA LYS A 66 -5.39 -5.09 -2.96
C LYS A 66 -4.22 -4.83 -3.90
N PHE A 67 -4.48 -4.98 -5.18
CA PHE A 67 -3.54 -4.61 -6.22
C PHE A 67 -3.93 -3.24 -6.77
N LEU A 68 -2.98 -2.32 -6.76
CA LEU A 68 -3.13 -1.01 -7.34
C LEU A 68 -2.20 -0.83 -8.54
N ILE A 69 -2.58 0.09 -9.42
CA ILE A 69 -1.76 0.49 -10.55
C ILE A 69 -1.04 1.77 -10.13
N GLY A 70 0.28 1.72 -10.09
CA GLY A 70 1.12 2.88 -9.83
C GLY A 70 2.13 3.05 -10.96
N VAL A 71 2.88 4.12 -10.94
CA VAL A 71 4.14 4.20 -11.69
C VAL A 71 5.21 3.71 -10.72
N LEU A 72 6.05 2.77 -11.09
CA LEU A 72 7.30 2.56 -10.33
C LEU A 72 8.32 3.59 -10.82
N PRO A 73 9.19 4.11 -9.93
CA PRO A 73 10.40 4.72 -10.43
C PRO A 73 11.10 3.62 -11.21
N GLN A 74 11.17 3.78 -12.54
CA GLN A 74 12.02 2.90 -13.34
C GLN A 74 13.40 3.01 -12.68
N ASP A 75 13.89 1.90 -12.15
CA ASP A 75 15.28 1.80 -11.73
C ASP A 75 16.10 2.32 -12.92
N ILE A 76 16.66 3.51 -12.73
CA ILE A 76 17.70 4.06 -13.59
C ILE A 76 18.90 3.18 -13.30
N GLU A 77 19.05 2.12 -14.08
CA GLU A 77 20.28 1.33 -14.14
C GLU A 77 21.27 2.02 -15.10
#